data_AF-A0AAU2Q0L7-F1
#
_entry.id   AF-A0AAU2Q0L7-F1
#
_cell.length_a   1.000
_cell.length_b   1.000
_cell.length_c   1.000
_cell.angle_alpha   90.00
_cell.angle_beta   90.00
_cell.angle_gamma   90.00
#
_symmetry.space_group_name_H-M   'P 1'
#
loop_
_entity.id
_entity.type
_entity.pdbx_description
1 polymer ?
#
loop_
_entity_poly.entity_id
_entity_poly.type
_entity_poly.pdbx_seq_one_letter_code
_entity_poly.pdbx_strand_id
1 'polypeptide(L)'
;MNDVSGKLREAAQAHEPDRERMLARVRRGMAAADADASDAPRITHAPRARQRTRALSWGRVTLATLAVGATLVAGAFTVASAQKDGGRGRQVVTAPDGTGAPGTESGPLWSDGSVDPHSNTYWAQSNITLQNREPLAALTLEVRIAQTGGVATTGTWQTLPGDDFEVTVDGSGDAVVYRWKLKAGRTVPAGRHVFATQYNHAPGGRDAGGDTYASTAATAVGGGPYEVGGGF
;
A
#
# COMPACT_ATOMS: atom_id res chain seq x y z
N MET A 1 8.86 34.56 -20.14
CA MET A 1 7.88 33.47 -19.98
C MET A 1 7.26 33.39 -18.56
N ASN A 2 7.33 34.43 -17.71
CA ASN A 2 7.06 34.28 -16.26
C ASN A 2 5.77 35.00 -15.78
N ASP A 3 4.77 35.10 -16.64
CA ASP A 3 3.54 35.89 -16.41
C ASP A 3 2.41 35.07 -15.76
N VAL A 4 2.34 33.76 -16.06
CA VAL A 4 1.25 32.87 -15.64
C VAL A 4 1.16 32.73 -14.11
N SER A 5 2.29 32.57 -13.42
CA SER A 5 2.32 32.44 -11.94
C SER A 5 1.93 33.73 -11.21
N GLY A 6 2.10 34.90 -11.86
CA GLY A 6 1.60 36.19 -11.35
C GLY A 6 0.07 36.22 -11.46
N LYS A 7 -0.45 36.00 -12.68
CA LYS A 7 -1.88 35.99 -12.99
C LYS A 7 -2.68 34.98 -12.16
N LEU A 8 -2.13 33.79 -11.91
CA LEU A 8 -2.77 32.79 -11.04
C LEU A 8 -2.84 33.26 -9.58
N ARG A 9 -1.81 33.96 -9.07
CA ARG A 9 -1.79 34.49 -7.71
C ARG A 9 -2.74 35.68 -7.55
N GLU A 10 -2.82 36.54 -8.55
CA GLU A 10 -3.78 37.66 -8.61
C GLU A 10 -5.23 37.15 -8.67
N ALA A 11 -5.53 36.19 -9.56
CA ALA A 11 -6.84 35.56 -9.65
C ALA A 11 -7.25 34.84 -8.35
N ALA A 12 -6.30 34.20 -7.65
CA ALA A 12 -6.55 33.58 -6.35
C ALA A 12 -6.81 34.61 -5.23
N GLN A 13 -6.17 35.78 -5.27
CA GLN A 13 -6.40 36.87 -4.31
C GLN A 13 -7.72 37.62 -4.59
N ALA A 14 -8.14 37.73 -5.84
CA ALA A 14 -9.41 38.33 -6.24
C ALA A 14 -10.63 37.39 -6.05
N HIS A 15 -10.42 36.11 -5.76
CA HIS A 15 -11.49 35.15 -5.55
C HIS A 15 -12.05 35.25 -4.12
N GLU A 16 -13.16 35.96 -3.95
CA GLU A 16 -13.96 35.93 -2.73
C GLU A 16 -15.04 34.83 -2.82
N PRO A 17 -14.90 33.70 -2.11
CA PRO A 17 -15.87 32.61 -2.21
C PRO A 17 -17.15 32.94 -1.41
N ASP A 18 -18.31 32.63 -2.00
CA ASP A 18 -19.66 32.86 -1.42
C ASP A 18 -19.83 32.13 -0.08
N ARG A 19 -19.48 32.85 1.00
CA ARG A 19 -19.48 32.35 2.37
C ARG A 19 -20.88 32.06 2.88
N GLU A 20 -21.88 32.79 2.42
CA GLU A 20 -23.28 32.56 2.82
C GLU A 20 -23.78 31.23 2.28
N ARG A 21 -23.55 30.94 1.00
CA ARG A 21 -23.92 29.66 0.38
C ARG A 21 -23.14 28.49 0.95
N MET A 22 -21.85 28.66 1.25
CA MET A 22 -21.06 27.63 1.95
C MET A 22 -21.63 27.33 3.34
N LEU A 23 -21.92 28.35 4.16
CA LEU A 23 -22.50 28.17 5.48
C LEU A 23 -23.94 27.61 5.43
N ALA A 24 -24.74 27.99 4.43
CA ALA A 24 -26.08 27.45 4.22
C ALA A 24 -26.05 25.94 3.88
N ARG A 25 -25.03 25.48 3.14
CA ARG A 25 -24.81 24.03 2.89
C ARG A 25 -24.39 23.30 4.16
N VAL A 26 -23.47 23.86 4.94
CA VAL A 26 -23.01 23.25 6.21
C VAL A 26 -24.15 23.14 7.22
N ARG A 27 -24.90 24.23 7.46
CA ARG A 27 -26.06 24.23 8.37
C ARG A 27 -27.11 23.20 7.97
N ARG A 28 -27.36 23.03 6.66
CA ARG A 28 -28.29 22.01 6.14
C ARG A 28 -27.78 20.58 6.37
N GLY A 29 -26.47 20.35 6.21
CA GLY A 29 -25.86 19.06 6.51
C GLY A 29 -25.89 18.71 8.00
N MET A 30 -25.61 19.68 8.87
CA MET A 30 -25.71 19.50 10.33
C MET A 30 -27.16 19.21 10.75
N ALA A 31 -28.13 19.99 10.27
CA ALA A 31 -29.54 19.77 10.59
C ALA A 31 -30.08 18.41 10.08
N ALA A 32 -29.53 17.87 8.99
CA ALA A 32 -29.86 16.52 8.52
C ALA A 32 -29.26 15.44 9.43
N ALA A 33 -28.00 15.61 9.88
CA ALA A 33 -27.37 14.69 10.83
C ALA A 33 -28.06 14.72 12.22
N ASP A 34 -28.49 15.89 12.69
CA ASP A 34 -29.26 16.04 13.93
C ASP A 34 -30.66 15.42 13.81
N ALA A 35 -31.29 15.50 12.64
CA ALA A 35 -32.56 14.81 12.35
C ALA A 35 -32.39 13.28 12.33
N ASP A 36 -31.40 12.75 11.62
CA ASP A 36 -31.11 11.30 11.60
C ASP A 36 -30.74 10.77 13.00
N ALA A 37 -30.08 11.57 13.83
CA ALA A 37 -29.75 11.23 15.21
C ALA A 37 -30.95 11.28 16.17
N SER A 38 -31.99 12.07 15.85
CA SER A 38 -33.20 12.21 16.68
C SER A 38 -34.36 11.31 16.24
N ASP A 39 -34.32 10.71 15.05
CA ASP A 39 -35.32 9.75 14.54
C ASP A 39 -35.00 8.28 14.90
N ALA A 40 -34.15 8.05 15.91
CA ALA A 40 -33.87 6.70 16.43
C ALA A 40 -35.11 6.13 17.17
N PRO A 41 -35.72 5.02 16.70
CA PRO A 41 -37.08 4.66 17.10
C PRO A 41 -37.17 4.04 18.50
N ARG A 42 -38.04 4.62 19.35
CA ARG A 42 -38.59 3.92 20.52
C ARG A 42 -39.73 2.99 20.06
N ILE A 43 -39.62 1.70 20.35
CA ILE A 43 -40.58 0.69 19.88
C ILE A 43 -41.89 0.75 20.70
N THR A 44 -42.98 1.11 20.04
CA THR A 44 -44.36 0.78 20.44
C THR A 44 -45.17 0.32 19.22
N HIS A 45 -46.11 -0.60 19.40
CA HIS A 45 -46.68 -1.40 18.30
C HIS A 45 -48.04 -0.93 17.77
N ALA A 46 -48.22 -1.12 16.45
CA ALA A 46 -49.49 -1.44 15.75
C ALA A 46 -50.40 -0.25 15.27
N PRO A 47 -51.38 -0.46 14.36
CA PRO A 47 -51.08 -0.39 12.91
C PRO A 47 -52.16 0.25 12.00
N ARG A 48 -51.77 0.80 10.82
CA ARG A 48 -52.26 0.43 9.44
C ARG A 48 -52.14 1.52 8.36
N ALA A 49 -51.81 1.03 7.14
CA ALA A 49 -52.27 1.45 5.80
C ALA A 49 -51.59 2.61 5.01
N ARG A 50 -50.93 2.20 3.88
CA ARG A 50 -50.74 2.91 2.59
C ARG A 50 -49.89 4.22 2.58
N GLN A 51 -49.06 4.55 1.58
CA GLN A 51 -48.74 3.92 0.27
C GLN A 51 -47.45 4.54 -0.33
N ARG A 52 -46.48 3.74 -0.85
CA ARG A 52 -45.37 4.12 -1.80
C ARG A 52 -44.36 5.21 -1.29
N THR A 53 -43.05 5.21 -1.58
CA THR A 53 -42.21 4.65 -2.66
C THR A 53 -40.79 4.28 -2.18
N ARG A 54 -40.12 3.36 -2.92
CA ARG A 54 -38.66 3.24 -3.14
C ARG A 54 -37.70 3.79 -2.06
N ALA A 55 -37.19 2.88 -1.23
CA ALA A 55 -35.77 2.82 -0.85
C ALA A 55 -35.42 1.37 -0.49
N LEU A 56 -34.38 0.80 -1.10
CA LEU A 56 -33.74 -0.44 -0.65
C LEU A 56 -32.48 0.00 0.11
N SER A 57 -32.60 0.54 1.32
CA SER A 57 -32.79 -0.21 2.57
C SER A 57 -31.65 -1.20 2.87
N TRP A 58 -30.44 -0.65 2.89
CA TRP A 58 -29.31 -1.18 3.65
C TRP A 58 -29.75 -1.47 5.10
N GLY A 59 -29.79 -2.74 5.54
CA GLY A 59 -29.99 -3.00 6.98
C GLY A 59 -30.57 -4.35 7.43
N ARG A 60 -29.72 -5.40 7.44
CA ARG A 60 -29.83 -6.58 8.35
C ARG A 60 -31.07 -7.46 8.08
N VAL A 61 -31.27 -8.66 8.61
CA VAL A 61 -30.63 -9.50 9.65
C VAL A 61 -30.44 -10.93 9.05
N THR A 62 -29.85 -11.97 9.65
CA THR A 62 -29.78 -12.44 11.05
C THR A 62 -28.38 -12.97 11.44
N LEU A 63 -28.30 -13.59 12.63
CA LEU A 63 -27.23 -14.42 13.20
C LEU A 63 -27.91 -15.72 13.67
N ALA A 64 -27.30 -16.90 13.50
CA ALA A 64 -27.67 -18.12 14.24
C ALA A 64 -26.54 -19.18 14.30
N THR A 65 -26.15 -19.51 15.52
CA THR A 65 -25.12 -20.48 16.00
C THR A 65 -25.66 -21.94 15.91
N LEU A 66 -24.90 -23.06 15.87
CA LEU A 66 -23.95 -23.65 16.83
C LEU A 66 -23.11 -24.85 16.27
N ALA A 67 -22.00 -25.13 16.98
CA ALA A 67 -21.08 -26.29 17.09
C ALA A 67 -21.53 -27.72 16.64
N VAL A 68 -20.70 -28.76 16.49
CA VAL A 68 -19.38 -29.18 17.07
C VAL A 68 -18.58 -30.02 16.04
N GLY A 69 -17.25 -30.06 16.11
CA GLY A 69 -16.46 -31.03 15.33
C GLY A 69 -14.95 -31.05 15.61
N ALA A 70 -14.51 -31.44 16.81
CA ALA A 70 -13.09 -31.59 17.11
C ALA A 70 -12.53 -32.92 16.56
N THR A 71 -11.42 -32.86 15.82
CA THR A 71 -10.53 -34.02 15.60
C THR A 71 -9.08 -33.57 15.57
N LEU A 72 -8.32 -33.96 16.61
CA LEU A 72 -6.87 -33.88 16.64
C LEU A 72 -6.30 -35.15 16.00
N VAL A 73 -5.50 -35.01 14.94
CA VAL A 73 -4.49 -36.01 14.57
C VAL A 73 -3.20 -35.27 14.24
N ALA A 74 -2.12 -35.65 14.93
CA ALA A 74 -0.81 -35.06 14.74
C ALA A 74 -0.14 -35.58 13.46
N GLY A 75 0.35 -34.67 12.61
CA GLY A 75 1.15 -34.98 11.42
C GLY A 75 2.58 -34.46 11.57
N ALA A 76 3.39 -35.12 12.40
CA ALA A 76 4.80 -34.77 12.56
C ALA A 76 5.61 -35.25 11.34
N PHE A 77 5.99 -34.33 10.45
CA PHE A 77 7.00 -34.61 9.42
C PHE A 77 8.39 -34.64 10.04
N THR A 78 8.85 -35.83 10.42
CA THR A 78 10.26 -36.09 10.74
C THR A 78 11.10 -36.06 9.47
N VAL A 79 11.89 -35.00 9.27
CA VAL A 79 12.98 -35.02 8.27
C VAL A 79 14.05 -35.98 8.79
N ALA A 80 14.19 -37.12 8.12
CA ALA A 80 15.22 -38.10 8.45
C ALA A 80 16.59 -37.59 8.01
N SER A 81 17.38 -37.06 8.96
CA SER A 81 18.79 -36.75 8.77
C SER A 81 19.60 -38.06 8.71
N ALA A 82 19.63 -38.69 7.54
CA ALA A 82 20.56 -39.78 7.27
C ALA A 82 21.96 -39.24 6.94
N GLN A 83 22.96 -40.00 7.39
CA GLN A 83 24.38 -39.97 7.03
C GLN A 83 25.31 -39.16 7.95
N LYS A 84 25.92 -39.87 8.90
CA LYS A 84 27.26 -39.59 9.38
C LYS A 84 28.12 -40.81 9.09
N ASP A 85 29.20 -40.63 8.31
CA ASP A 85 30.51 -41.24 8.58
C ASP A 85 31.57 -40.83 7.54
N GLY A 86 32.84 -40.94 7.93
CA GLY A 86 33.99 -40.97 7.01
C GLY A 86 34.56 -39.62 6.59
N GLY A 87 35.57 -39.13 7.32
CA GLY A 87 36.32 -37.94 6.91
C GLY A 87 37.38 -38.23 5.83
N ARG A 88 37.45 -37.36 4.81
CA ARG A 88 38.70 -36.95 4.14
C ARG A 88 38.48 -35.63 3.40
N GLY A 89 39.52 -34.79 3.36
CA GLY A 89 39.38 -33.40 2.95
C GLY A 89 38.90 -33.21 1.50
N ARG A 90 37.94 -32.30 1.32
CA ARG A 90 37.69 -31.59 0.07
C ARG A 90 37.50 -30.12 0.42
N GLN A 91 38.37 -29.27 -0.12
CA GLN A 91 38.17 -27.83 -0.10
C GLN A 91 36.98 -27.53 -1.01
N VAL A 92 35.81 -27.28 -0.43
CA VAL A 92 34.64 -26.82 -1.17
C VAL A 92 34.69 -25.31 -1.19
N VAL A 93 34.91 -24.74 -2.38
CA VAL A 93 34.68 -23.32 -2.63
C VAL A 93 33.19 -23.10 -2.49
N THR A 94 32.77 -22.32 -1.48
CA THR A 94 31.39 -21.88 -1.34
C THR A 94 31.07 -20.92 -2.48
N ALA A 95 30.48 -21.44 -3.56
CA ALA A 95 29.70 -20.60 -4.46
C ALA A 95 28.50 -20.04 -3.66
N PRO A 96 28.16 -18.75 -3.79
CA PRO A 96 26.97 -18.23 -3.14
C PRO A 96 25.72 -18.76 -3.84
N ASP A 97 24.97 -19.63 -3.16
CA ASP A 97 23.60 -20.03 -3.55
C ASP A 97 22.65 -18.83 -3.34
N GLY A 98 22.75 -17.84 -4.23
CA GLY A 98 22.02 -16.58 -4.15
C GLY A 98 20.79 -16.55 -5.04
N THR A 99 19.68 -17.15 -4.58
CA THR A 99 18.33 -16.89 -5.16
C THR A 99 17.21 -17.07 -4.13
N GLY A 100 17.49 -16.79 -2.85
CA GLY A 100 16.43 -16.48 -1.89
C GLY A 100 15.89 -15.07 -2.14
N ALA A 101 14.60 -14.85 -1.92
CA ALA A 101 14.06 -13.48 -1.89
C ALA A 101 14.76 -12.68 -0.78
N PRO A 102 15.10 -11.40 -1.00
CA PRO A 102 15.74 -10.58 0.03
C PRO A 102 14.81 -10.44 1.24
N GLY A 103 15.38 -10.51 2.44
CA GLY A 103 14.65 -10.34 3.70
C GLY A 103 14.25 -8.88 3.94
N THR A 104 13.51 -8.61 5.02
CA THR A 104 13.06 -7.25 5.36
C THR A 104 14.13 -6.39 6.05
N GLU A 105 15.31 -6.92 6.38
CA GLU A 105 16.41 -6.16 6.99
C GLU A 105 17.77 -6.57 6.42
N SER A 106 18.62 -5.59 6.12
CA SER A 106 20.00 -5.76 5.67
C SER A 106 20.85 -4.57 6.11
N GLY A 107 21.72 -4.80 7.11
CA GLY A 107 22.60 -3.77 7.66
C GLY A 107 21.83 -2.56 8.20
N PRO A 108 22.07 -1.33 7.72
CA PRO A 108 21.37 -0.13 8.18
C PRO A 108 19.98 0.04 7.57
N LEU A 109 19.57 -0.84 6.63
CA LEU A 109 18.32 -0.74 5.87
C LEU A 109 17.29 -1.78 6.34
N TRP A 110 16.05 -1.33 6.52
CA TRP A 110 14.87 -2.16 6.76
C TRP A 110 13.73 -1.75 5.81
N SER A 111 12.84 -2.69 5.49
CA SER A 111 11.67 -2.45 4.66
C SER A 111 10.40 -3.18 5.09
N ASP A 112 9.26 -2.61 4.73
CA ASP A 112 7.93 -3.21 4.87
C ASP A 112 7.01 -2.78 3.72
N GLY A 113 6.08 -3.66 3.33
CA GLY A 113 5.12 -3.43 2.25
C GLY A 113 3.70 -3.65 2.76
N SER A 114 2.77 -2.77 2.38
CA SER A 114 1.35 -2.89 2.73
C SER A 114 0.42 -2.25 1.69
N VAL A 115 -0.77 -2.82 1.49
CA VAL A 115 -1.86 -2.15 0.78
C VAL A 115 -2.44 -1.02 1.65
N ASP A 116 -2.63 0.17 1.09
CA ASP A 116 -3.17 1.32 1.82
C ASP A 116 -4.63 1.07 2.23
N PRO A 117 -5.02 1.26 3.50
CA PRO A 117 -6.38 1.01 3.97
C PRO A 117 -7.44 1.97 3.40
N HIS A 118 -7.04 3.05 2.71
CA HIS A 118 -7.94 3.95 1.98
C HIS A 118 -8.12 3.58 0.50
N SER A 119 -7.57 2.43 0.08
CA SER A 119 -7.93 1.76 -1.17
C SER A 119 -9.43 1.47 -1.21
N ASN A 120 -10.00 1.36 -2.41
CA ASN A 120 -11.44 1.21 -2.63
C ASN A 120 -11.74 0.14 -3.69
N THR A 121 -13.02 -0.04 -4.02
CA THR A 121 -13.49 -1.11 -4.91
C THR A 121 -12.82 -1.16 -6.29
N TYR A 122 -12.29 -0.04 -6.81
CA TYR A 122 -11.77 0.04 -8.18
C TYR A 122 -10.29 0.46 -8.26
N TRP A 123 -9.69 0.83 -7.12
CA TRP A 123 -8.40 1.49 -7.07
C TRP A 123 -7.70 1.19 -5.75
N ALA A 124 -6.41 0.92 -5.82
CA ALA A 124 -5.56 0.69 -4.67
C ALA A 124 -4.26 1.48 -4.75
N GLN A 125 -3.68 1.67 -3.57
CA GLN A 125 -2.31 2.12 -3.40
C GLN A 125 -1.54 1.06 -2.63
N SER A 126 -0.35 0.68 -3.10
CA SER A 126 0.57 -0.18 -2.34
C SER A 126 1.75 0.68 -1.85
N ASN A 127 1.94 0.72 -0.54
CA ASN A 127 2.93 1.51 0.19
C ASN A 127 4.15 0.65 0.54
N ILE A 128 5.35 1.18 0.31
CA ILE A 128 6.63 0.59 0.69
C ILE A 128 7.28 1.55 1.66
N THR A 129 7.46 1.12 2.91
CA THR A 129 8.22 1.87 3.90
C THR A 129 9.66 1.41 3.86
N LEU A 130 10.61 2.32 3.68
CA LEU A 130 12.03 2.09 3.89
C LEU A 130 12.49 2.85 5.14
N GLN A 131 13.23 2.18 6.01
CA GLN A 131 13.88 2.79 7.17
C GLN A 131 15.39 2.61 7.02
N ASN A 132 16.12 3.71 6.88
CA ASN A 132 17.59 3.69 6.82
C ASN A 132 18.19 4.41 8.03
N ARG A 133 19.11 3.73 8.73
CA ARG A 133 19.84 4.29 9.89
C ARG A 133 20.98 5.23 9.50
N GLU A 134 21.43 5.14 8.25
CA GLU A 134 22.54 5.93 7.69
C GLU A 134 22.11 6.56 6.33
N PRO A 135 22.68 7.70 5.93
CA PRO A 135 22.42 8.28 4.62
C PRO A 135 22.85 7.37 3.46
N LEU A 136 21.97 7.19 2.48
CA LEU A 136 22.21 6.35 1.30
C LEU A 136 22.68 7.21 0.13
N ALA A 137 23.81 6.85 -0.46
CA ALA A 137 24.36 7.47 -1.68
C ALA A 137 23.81 6.83 -2.98
N ALA A 138 23.21 5.65 -2.86
CA ALA A 138 22.47 4.99 -3.93
C ALA A 138 21.24 4.29 -3.35
N LEU A 139 20.13 4.32 -4.09
CA LEU A 139 18.91 3.57 -3.83
C LEU A 139 18.25 3.22 -5.17
N THR A 140 17.91 1.94 -5.37
CA THR A 140 16.99 1.48 -6.41
C THR A 140 15.91 0.66 -5.74
N LEU A 141 14.65 1.05 -5.90
CA LEU A 141 13.47 0.31 -5.45
C LEU A 141 12.68 -0.14 -6.68
N GLU A 142 12.39 -1.42 -6.76
CA GLU A 142 11.48 -2.01 -7.75
C GLU A 142 10.25 -2.58 -7.03
N VAL A 143 9.07 -2.31 -7.56
CA VAL A 143 7.78 -2.77 -7.04
C VAL A 143 7.00 -3.38 -8.19
N ARG A 144 6.60 -4.64 -8.04
CA ARG A 144 5.84 -5.39 -9.03
C ARG A 144 4.42 -5.62 -8.49
N ILE A 145 3.44 -5.01 -9.16
CA ILE A 145 2.02 -5.20 -8.88
C ILE A 145 1.47 -6.23 -9.86
N ALA A 146 1.16 -7.43 -9.37
CA ALA A 146 0.66 -8.55 -10.15
C ALA A 146 -0.71 -8.25 -10.77
N GLN A 147 -0.87 -8.62 -12.04
CA GLN A 147 -2.09 -8.41 -12.82
C GLN A 147 -3.19 -9.39 -12.40
N THR A 148 -4.09 -8.95 -11.51
CA THR A 148 -5.30 -9.72 -11.11
C THR A 148 -6.55 -9.28 -11.87
N GLY A 149 -6.39 -8.67 -13.04
CA GLY A 149 -7.44 -8.06 -13.84
C GLY A 149 -7.54 -6.56 -13.60
N GLY A 150 -7.54 -5.78 -14.70
CA GLY A 150 -7.72 -4.32 -14.65
C GLY A 150 -6.57 -3.53 -14.02
N VAL A 151 -5.46 -4.16 -13.62
CA VAL A 151 -4.31 -3.47 -13.03
C VAL A 151 -3.70 -2.53 -14.06
N ALA A 152 -3.82 -1.23 -13.80
CA ALA A 152 -3.32 -0.16 -14.66
C ALA A 152 -2.89 1.02 -13.80
N THR A 153 -1.71 1.59 -14.07
CA THR A 153 -1.17 2.68 -13.24
C THR A 153 -2.05 3.93 -13.28
N THR A 154 -2.17 4.58 -12.12
CA THR A 154 -2.69 5.94 -11.97
C THR A 154 -1.64 6.92 -11.44
N GLY A 155 -0.41 6.46 -11.20
CA GLY A 155 0.71 7.28 -10.78
C GLY A 155 1.53 6.70 -9.62
N THR A 156 2.37 7.57 -9.05
CA THR A 156 3.30 7.26 -7.96
C THR A 156 3.36 8.43 -6.98
N TRP A 157 3.67 8.14 -5.71
CA TRP A 157 3.96 9.16 -4.71
C TRP A 157 5.17 8.73 -3.85
N GLN A 158 5.82 9.69 -3.20
CA GLN A 158 6.95 9.43 -2.29
C GLN A 158 7.14 10.57 -1.28
N THR A 159 7.74 10.28 -0.12
CA THR A 159 8.10 11.30 0.90
C THR A 159 9.34 12.11 0.53
N LEU A 160 10.22 11.56 -0.31
CA LEU A 160 11.47 12.19 -0.76
C LEU A 160 11.23 13.11 -1.95
N PRO A 161 12.09 14.12 -2.22
CA PRO A 161 11.94 15.00 -3.38
C PRO A 161 11.92 14.21 -4.70
N GLY A 162 10.85 14.34 -5.48
CA GLY A 162 10.70 13.60 -6.74
C GLY A 162 11.81 13.90 -7.76
N ASP A 163 12.32 15.14 -7.77
CA ASP A 163 13.41 15.55 -8.66
C ASP A 163 14.74 14.85 -8.40
N ASP A 164 14.92 14.21 -7.23
CA ASP A 164 16.11 13.41 -6.91
C ASP A 164 16.07 12.00 -7.51
N PHE A 165 14.92 11.57 -8.06
CA PHE A 165 14.71 10.22 -8.59
C PHE A 165 14.42 10.20 -10.09
N GLU A 166 14.90 9.17 -10.76
CA GLU A 166 14.37 8.68 -12.04
C GLU A 166 13.28 7.65 -11.71
N VAL A 167 12.11 7.77 -12.32
CA VAL A 167 10.96 6.87 -12.07
C VAL A 167 10.46 6.32 -13.39
N THR A 168 10.40 4.99 -13.53
CA THR A 168 9.78 4.31 -14.67
C THR A 168 8.58 3.47 -14.23
N VAL A 169 7.60 3.33 -15.11
CA VAL A 169 6.43 2.47 -14.91
C VAL A 169 6.19 1.68 -16.17
N ASP A 170 6.38 0.37 -16.09
CA ASP A 170 6.39 -0.56 -17.20
C ASP A 170 5.25 -1.57 -17.03
N GLY A 171 4.22 -1.47 -17.88
CA GLY A 171 3.12 -2.43 -17.92
C GLY A 171 3.50 -3.63 -18.77
N SER A 172 3.91 -4.74 -18.15
CA SER A 172 4.38 -5.94 -18.83
C SER A 172 3.50 -7.15 -18.48
N GLY A 173 2.57 -7.52 -19.37
CA GLY A 173 1.84 -8.80 -19.36
C GLY A 173 1.16 -9.15 -18.02
N ASP A 174 1.91 -9.83 -17.15
CA ASP A 174 1.49 -10.36 -15.86
C ASP A 174 1.64 -9.39 -14.68
N ALA A 175 2.19 -8.19 -14.88
CA ALA A 175 2.31 -7.16 -13.84
C ALA A 175 2.45 -5.73 -14.39
N VAL A 176 2.30 -4.75 -13.49
CA VAL A 176 2.83 -3.39 -13.66
C VAL A 176 4.03 -3.23 -12.74
N VAL A 177 5.20 -2.92 -13.31
CA VAL A 177 6.45 -2.74 -12.58
C VAL A 177 6.76 -1.26 -12.46
N TYR A 178 6.97 -0.80 -11.23
CA TYR A 178 7.39 0.56 -10.89
C TYR A 178 8.83 0.52 -10.43
N ARG A 179 9.69 1.41 -10.95
CA ARG A 179 11.07 1.51 -10.51
C ARG A 179 11.41 2.94 -10.14
N TRP A 180 11.95 3.12 -8.93
CA TRP A 180 12.59 4.35 -8.47
C TRP A 180 14.09 4.14 -8.43
N LYS A 181 14.85 5.09 -8.99
CA LYS A 181 16.31 5.10 -8.95
C LYS A 181 16.81 6.46 -8.54
N LEU A 182 17.57 6.53 -7.45
CA LEU A 182 18.21 7.75 -6.99
C LEU A 182 19.21 8.24 -8.06
N LYS A 183 19.11 9.52 -8.45
CA LYS A 183 20.02 10.14 -9.42
C LYS A 183 21.41 10.30 -8.79
N ALA A 184 22.45 10.18 -9.63
CA ALA A 184 23.84 10.34 -9.19
C ALA A 184 24.07 11.70 -8.51
N GLY A 185 24.81 11.70 -7.39
CA GLY A 185 25.06 12.89 -6.59
C GLY A 185 23.90 13.34 -5.68
N ARG A 186 22.80 12.58 -5.62
CA ARG A 186 21.73 12.76 -4.62
C ARG A 186 21.94 11.83 -3.43
N THR A 187 21.20 12.06 -2.35
CA THR A 187 21.34 11.31 -1.10
C THR A 187 19.99 11.14 -0.45
N VAL A 188 19.68 9.93 0.01
CA VAL A 188 18.53 9.68 0.89
C VAL A 188 18.98 9.91 2.34
N PRO A 189 18.40 10.87 3.08
CA PRO A 189 18.78 11.11 4.47
C PRO A 189 18.42 9.92 5.35
N ALA A 190 19.11 9.76 6.49
CA ALA A 190 18.70 8.79 7.51
C ALA A 190 17.27 9.10 8.01
N GLY A 191 16.42 8.08 8.15
CA GLY A 191 15.03 8.24 8.55
C GLY A 191 14.09 7.21 7.96
N ARG A 192 12.79 7.49 8.08
CA ARG A 192 11.70 6.70 7.49
C ARG A 192 11.20 7.39 6.22
N HIS A 193 11.19 6.67 5.12
CA HIS A 193 10.68 7.13 3.83
C HIS A 193 9.59 6.19 3.34
N VAL A 194 8.62 6.73 2.60
CA VAL A 194 7.56 5.93 1.99
C VAL A 194 7.53 6.21 0.49
N PHE A 195 7.40 5.14 -0.28
CA PHE A 195 7.12 5.14 -1.71
C PHE A 195 5.76 4.47 -1.91
N ALA A 196 4.99 4.95 -2.88
CA ALA A 196 3.64 4.47 -3.14
C ALA A 196 3.42 4.27 -4.64
N THR A 197 2.95 3.07 -5.00
CA THR A 197 2.38 2.77 -6.32
C THR A 197 0.87 2.98 -6.26
N GLN A 198 0.27 3.61 -7.27
CA GLN A 198 -1.16 3.86 -7.33
C GLN A 198 -1.72 3.27 -8.63
N TYR A 199 -2.79 2.48 -8.54
CA TYR A 199 -3.31 1.74 -9.69
C TYR A 199 -4.81 1.43 -9.57
N ASN A 200 -5.50 1.43 -10.71
CA ASN A 200 -6.82 0.83 -10.84
C ASN A 200 -6.71 -0.70 -10.75
N HIS A 201 -7.80 -1.39 -10.40
CA HIS A 201 -7.91 -2.85 -10.49
C HIS A 201 -9.36 -3.28 -10.78
N ALA A 202 -9.57 -4.58 -11.04
CA ALA A 202 -10.90 -5.16 -11.20
C ALA A 202 -11.79 -4.89 -9.96
N PRO A 203 -13.12 -4.73 -10.13
CA PRO A 203 -14.01 -4.38 -9.03
C PRO A 203 -14.00 -5.41 -7.89
N GLY A 204 -13.59 -4.99 -6.68
CA GLY A 204 -13.54 -5.87 -5.51
C GLY A 204 -12.58 -5.38 -4.43
N GLY A 205 -12.18 -6.28 -3.53
CA GLY A 205 -11.01 -6.07 -2.68
C GLY A 205 -9.72 -6.36 -3.46
N ARG A 206 -8.63 -5.68 -3.12
CA ARG A 206 -7.32 -5.91 -3.74
C ARG A 206 -6.70 -7.23 -3.26
N ASP A 207 -6.49 -8.18 -4.16
CA ASP A 207 -5.68 -9.38 -3.91
C ASP A 207 -4.20 -9.10 -4.21
N ALA A 208 -3.46 -8.65 -3.19
CA ALA A 208 -2.04 -8.32 -3.30
C ALA A 208 -1.10 -9.51 -3.05
N GLY A 209 -1.60 -10.75 -2.93
CA GLY A 209 -0.77 -11.92 -2.60
C GLY A 209 0.32 -12.28 -3.62
N GLY A 210 0.25 -11.72 -4.83
CA GLY A 210 1.30 -11.80 -5.86
C GLY A 210 2.16 -10.54 -6.01
N ASP A 211 1.89 -9.49 -5.24
CA ASP A 211 2.65 -8.23 -5.29
C ASP A 211 3.96 -8.37 -4.50
N THR A 212 5.04 -7.84 -5.05
CA THR A 212 6.36 -7.89 -4.42
C THR A 212 7.12 -6.59 -4.59
N TYR A 213 8.09 -6.37 -3.72
CA TYR A 213 9.05 -5.29 -3.87
C TYR A 213 10.46 -5.76 -3.49
N ALA A 214 11.46 -5.14 -4.09
CA ALA A 214 12.87 -5.33 -3.78
C ALA A 214 13.62 -4.00 -3.87
N SER A 215 14.53 -3.75 -2.94
CA SER A 215 15.29 -2.51 -2.83
C SER A 215 16.77 -2.82 -2.62
N THR A 216 17.62 -2.22 -3.44
CA THR A 216 19.09 -2.25 -3.30
C THR A 216 19.61 -0.86 -2.96
N ALA A 217 20.48 -0.74 -1.95
CA ALA A 217 21.04 0.54 -1.51
C ALA A 217 22.52 0.46 -1.15
N ALA A 218 23.20 1.62 -1.12
CA ALA A 218 24.56 1.76 -0.61
C ALA A 218 24.70 3.04 0.24
N THR A 219 25.44 2.95 1.35
CA THR A 219 25.72 4.09 2.24
C THR A 219 26.87 4.96 1.73
N ALA A 220 26.86 6.24 2.10
CA ALA A 220 27.90 7.19 1.68
C ALA A 220 29.28 6.94 2.33
N VAL A 221 29.32 6.26 3.48
CA VAL A 221 30.54 5.96 4.25
C VAL A 221 31.22 4.64 3.87
N GLY A 222 30.66 3.91 2.90
CA GLY A 222 31.14 2.60 2.47
C GLY A 222 30.41 1.44 3.16
N GLY A 223 30.27 0.35 2.42
CA GLY A 223 29.50 -0.84 2.80
C GLY A 223 29.27 -1.73 1.58
N GLY A 224 28.70 -2.92 1.79
CA GLY A 224 28.17 -3.72 0.69
C GLY A 224 26.84 -3.16 0.16
N PRO A 225 26.34 -3.63 -1.00
CA PRO A 225 24.96 -3.39 -1.38
C PRO A 225 24.04 -4.01 -0.31
N TYR A 226 23.17 -3.20 0.27
CA TYR A 226 22.14 -3.65 1.19
C TYR A 226 20.88 -3.95 0.39
N GLU A 227 20.44 -5.21 0.43
CA GLU A 227 19.27 -5.70 -0.30
C GLU A 227 18.17 -6.06 0.69
N VAL A 228 16.98 -5.50 0.49
CA VAL A 228 15.77 -5.81 1.27
C VAL A 228 14.56 -5.99 0.36
N GLY A 229 13.54 -6.72 0.80
CA GLY A 229 12.30 -6.90 0.04
C GLY A 229 11.19 -7.61 0.81
N GLY A 230 10.08 -7.84 0.12
CA GLY A 230 8.90 -8.49 0.70
C GLY A 230 7.67 -8.47 -0.22
N GLY A 231 6.52 -8.83 0.35
CA GLY A 231 5.18 -8.71 -0.24
C GLY A 231 4.36 -7.57 0.37
N PHE A 232 3.03 -7.64 0.25
CA PHE A 232 2.06 -6.62 0.68
C PHE A 232 0.85 -7.20 1.42
#